data_AF-A5CZI9-F1
#
_entry.id   AF-A5CZI9-F1
#
_cell.length_a   1.000
_cell.length_b   1.000
_cell.length_c   1.000
_cell.angle_alpha   90.00
_cell.angle_beta   90.00
_cell.angle_gamma   90.00
#
_symmetry.space_group_name_H-M   'P 1'
#
loop_
_entity.id
_entity.type
_entity.pdbx_description
1 polymer ?
#
loop_
_entity_poly.entity_id
_entity_poly.type
_entity_poly.pdbx_seq_one_letter_code
_entity_poly.pdbx_strand_id
1 'polypeptide(L)'
;MLKSMKRVLYTYKGEKVTLDTLYKELLKKPGKAKILANALVQIGIDSDGNPVPARIVFIRDRNRSKKWLALLSTDLELTDEEIIRIYGKRWSIEVFFKTTKSFLNLAREFQGRTYDSMVAHTTIVFCRYIMLALENRESKDPRTLGDLFYVCCDELQDISFAEAFQLLLAMLKNTLRKFLAITDGALQELVNNFISCLPSFLKGRLKLSPCES
;
A
#
# COMPACT_ATOMS: atom_id res chain seq x y z
N MET A 1 20.70 7.27 -4.21
CA MET A 1 21.52 6.85 -3.06
C MET A 1 22.81 7.61 -3.08
N LEU A 2 23.17 8.23 -1.96
CA LEU A 2 24.38 9.00 -1.81
C LEU A 2 25.54 8.07 -1.43
N LYS A 3 26.73 8.38 -1.95
CA LYS A 3 27.99 7.78 -1.49
C LYS A 3 28.69 8.77 -0.58
N SER A 4 29.30 8.29 0.49
CA SER A 4 30.20 9.13 1.27
C SER A 4 31.41 9.50 0.42
N MET A 5 31.57 10.80 0.17
CA MET A 5 32.66 11.37 -0.61
C MET A 5 33.17 12.61 0.12
N LYS A 6 34.49 12.74 0.24
CA LYS A 6 35.12 13.88 0.94
C LYS A 6 34.90 15.24 0.26
N ARG A 7 34.63 15.23 -1.05
CA ARG A 7 34.44 16.44 -1.87
C ARG A 7 32.99 16.93 -1.92
N VAL A 8 32.02 16.11 -1.54
CA VAL A 8 30.60 16.46 -1.60
C VAL A 8 30.16 16.94 -0.23
N LEU A 9 29.76 18.20 -0.16
CA LEU A 9 29.36 18.89 1.06
C LEU A 9 27.88 19.24 0.99
N TYR A 10 27.20 19.14 2.12
CA TYR A 10 25.80 19.51 2.30
C TYR A 10 25.73 20.60 3.36
N THR A 11 24.89 21.61 3.17
CA THR A 11 24.72 22.66 4.17
C THR A 11 23.65 22.22 5.17
N TYR A 12 24.04 22.05 6.42
CA TYR A 12 23.17 21.68 7.53
C TYR A 12 23.38 22.68 8.67
N LYS A 13 22.30 23.31 9.15
CA LYS A 13 22.35 24.37 10.18
C LYS A 13 23.33 25.51 9.87
N GLY A 14 23.55 25.82 8.59
CA GLY A 14 24.49 26.86 8.14
C GLY A 14 25.93 26.41 7.96
N GLU A 15 26.29 25.18 8.35
CA GLU A 15 27.63 24.63 8.17
C GLU A 15 27.69 23.62 7.01
N LYS A 16 28.81 23.62 6.28
CA LYS A 16 29.07 22.66 5.20
C LYS A 16 29.64 21.37 5.79
N VAL A 17 28.83 20.31 5.80
CA VAL A 17 29.17 19.02 6.37
C VAL A 17 29.23 17.92 5.32
N THR A 18 30.10 16.94 5.53
CA THR A 18 30.10 15.69 4.75
C THR A 18 28.98 14.76 5.21
N LEU A 19 28.66 13.76 4.40
CA LEU A 19 27.64 12.77 4.72
C LEU A 19 27.96 11.98 6.01
N ASP A 20 29.24 11.68 6.26
CA ASP A 20 29.67 10.93 7.46
C ASP A 20 29.58 11.79 8.73
N THR A 21 29.96 13.06 8.66
CA THR A 21 29.82 14.01 9.78
C THR A 21 28.34 14.28 10.08
N LEU A 22 27.53 14.47 9.04
CA LEU A 22 26.08 14.63 9.18
C LEU A 22 25.45 13.42 9.89
N TYR A 23 25.81 12.20 9.49
CA TYR A 23 25.30 10.99 10.15
C TYR A 23 25.71 10.90 11.62
N LYS A 24 26.96 11.27 11.96
CA LYS A 24 27.46 11.27 13.35
C LYS A 24 26.72 12.27 14.23
N GLU A 25 26.41 13.45 13.71
CA GLU A 25 25.65 14.48 14.44
C GLU A 25 24.19 14.09 14.67
N LEU A 26 23.59 13.34 13.73
CA LEU A 26 22.20 12.90 13.79
C LEU A 26 22.01 11.60 14.58
N LEU A 27 23.09 10.99 15.05
CA LEU A 27 23.08 9.66 15.63
C LEU A 27 22.30 9.63 16.94
N LYS A 28 21.06 9.12 16.90
CA LYS A 28 20.28 8.82 18.10
C LYS A 28 20.79 7.53 18.77
N LYS A 29 20.49 7.34 20.07
CA LYS A 29 20.91 6.18 20.88
C LYS A 29 20.75 4.84 20.12
N PRO A 30 21.66 3.86 20.33
CA PRO A 30 21.66 2.62 19.57
C PRO A 30 20.33 1.87 19.69
N GLY A 31 19.71 1.57 18.55
CA GLY A 31 18.44 0.84 18.46
C GLY A 31 18.34 -0.06 17.23
N LYS A 32 17.24 -0.81 17.10
CA LYS A 32 16.96 -1.71 15.95
C LYS A 32 16.12 -1.06 14.84
N ALA A 33 15.99 0.26 14.85
CA ALA A 33 15.20 0.99 13.86
C ALA A 33 15.72 0.76 12.42
N LYS A 34 14.79 0.62 11.46
CA LYS A 34 15.11 0.48 10.03
C LYS A 34 15.59 1.81 9.45
N ILE A 35 14.91 2.89 9.83
CA ILE A 35 15.29 4.28 9.56
C ILE A 35 16.10 4.77 10.75
N LEU A 36 17.31 5.28 10.48
CA LEU A 36 18.29 5.65 11.51
C LEU A 36 18.17 7.13 11.87
N ALA A 37 18.07 7.98 10.85
CA ALA A 37 17.95 9.42 11.00
C ALA A 37 17.44 10.03 9.69
N ASN A 38 16.92 11.25 9.77
CA ASN A 38 16.68 12.12 8.63
C ASN A 38 17.22 13.52 8.93
N ALA A 39 17.48 14.29 7.88
CA ALA A 39 17.83 15.70 8.00
C ALA A 39 17.41 16.49 6.77
N LEU A 40 16.97 17.73 7.02
CA LEU A 40 16.81 18.73 5.98
C LEU A 40 18.15 19.43 5.76
N VAL A 41 18.61 19.43 4.53
CA VAL A 41 19.89 19.99 4.09
C VAL A 41 19.69 20.86 2.86
N GLN A 42 20.66 21.71 2.56
CA GLN A 42 20.74 22.42 1.27
C GLN A 42 21.91 21.87 0.46
N ILE A 43 21.67 21.52 -0.81
CA ILE A 43 22.67 20.85 -1.66
C ILE A 43 23.44 21.86 -2.54
N GLY A 44 22.91 23.08 -2.67
CA GLY A 44 23.49 24.11 -3.52
C GLY A 44 22.52 25.26 -3.73
N ILE A 45 22.80 26.05 -4.76
CA ILE A 45 22.02 27.20 -5.19
C ILE A 45 21.51 26.91 -6.60
N ASP A 46 20.25 27.20 -6.86
CA ASP A 46 19.64 27.09 -8.18
C ASP A 46 20.07 28.25 -9.09
N SER A 47 19.69 28.18 -10.37
CA SER A 47 19.96 29.18 -11.40
C SER A 47 19.47 30.58 -11.00
N ASP A 48 18.42 30.66 -10.18
CA ASP A 48 17.81 31.90 -9.69
C ASP A 48 18.44 32.42 -8.38
N GLY A 49 19.53 31.81 -7.89
CA GLY A 49 20.18 32.23 -6.64
C GLY A 49 19.53 31.69 -5.35
N ASN A 50 18.52 30.83 -5.46
CA ASN A 50 17.81 30.25 -4.32
C ASN A 50 18.48 28.97 -3.80
N PRO A 51 18.58 28.75 -2.48
CA PRO A 51 19.11 27.51 -1.95
C PRO A 51 18.16 26.35 -2.27
N VAL A 52 18.69 25.22 -2.74
CA VAL A 52 17.89 24.02 -3.05
C VAL A 52 17.77 23.15 -1.80
N PRO A 53 16.59 23.10 -1.14
CA PRO A 53 16.39 22.26 0.02
C PRO A 53 16.21 20.80 -0.40
N ALA A 54 16.66 19.89 0.45
CA ALA A 54 16.46 18.47 0.27
C ALA A 54 16.45 17.73 1.61
N ARG A 55 15.84 16.55 1.61
CA ARG A 55 15.83 15.63 2.73
C ARG A 55 16.82 14.50 2.48
N ILE A 56 17.73 14.28 3.42
CA ILE A 56 18.57 13.08 3.46
C ILE A 56 17.97 12.11 4.49
N VAL A 57 17.75 10.87 4.07
CA VAL A 57 17.25 9.78 4.92
C VAL A 57 18.33 8.71 5.05
N PHE A 58 18.72 8.40 6.28
CA PHE A 58 19.68 7.35 6.62
C PHE A 58 18.95 6.07 7.01
N ILE A 59 19.34 4.96 6.39
CA ILE A 59 18.70 3.65 6.50
C ILE A 59 19.76 2.63 6.88
N ARG A 60 19.38 1.63 7.68
CA ARG A 60 20.28 0.51 7.98
C ARG A 60 20.49 -0.35 6.74
N ASP A 61 21.74 -0.66 6.43
CA ASP A 61 22.07 -1.64 5.39
C ASP A 61 21.70 -3.04 5.92
N ARG A 62 20.78 -3.72 5.22
CA ARG A 62 20.34 -5.08 5.57
C ARG A 62 21.43 -6.11 5.37
N ASN A 63 22.29 -5.92 4.36
CA ASN A 63 23.38 -6.85 4.05
C ASN A 63 24.59 -6.62 4.96
N ARG A 64 24.74 -5.41 5.48
CA ARG A 64 25.86 -5.01 6.36
C ARG A 64 25.32 -4.26 7.56
N SER A 65 24.88 -4.99 8.59
CA SER A 65 24.17 -4.46 9.76
C SER A 65 24.85 -3.29 10.50
N LYS A 66 26.18 -3.13 10.38
CA LYS A 66 26.97 -2.03 10.95
C LYS A 66 27.09 -0.80 10.04
N LYS A 67 26.65 -0.90 8.78
CA LYS A 67 26.70 0.20 7.79
C LYS A 67 25.31 0.80 7.57
N TRP A 68 25.31 2.00 7.03
CA TRP A 68 24.12 2.74 6.65
C TRP A 68 24.14 3.06 5.16
N LEU A 69 22.95 3.30 4.61
CA LEU A 69 22.70 3.82 3.27
C LEU A 69 22.02 5.18 3.42
N ALA A 70 22.33 6.12 2.53
CA ALA A 70 21.69 7.42 2.52
C ALA A 70 20.92 7.62 1.21
N LEU A 71 19.67 8.06 1.33
CA LEU A 71 18.84 8.51 0.21
C LEU A 71 18.65 10.01 0.28
N LEU A 72 18.54 10.64 -0.87
CA LEU A 72 18.28 12.07 -1.02
C LEU A 72 16.93 12.22 -1.73
N SER A 73 16.07 13.10 -1.23
CA SER A 73 14.83 13.52 -1.87
C SER A 73 14.79 15.04 -1.92
N THR A 74 14.42 15.60 -3.07
CA THR A 74 14.13 17.04 -3.23
C THR A 74 12.67 17.36 -2.86
N ASP A 75 11.80 16.36 -2.87
CA ASP A 75 10.44 16.48 -2.38
C ASP A 75 10.44 16.34 -0.85
N LEU A 76 9.99 17.41 -0.17
CA LEU A 76 9.96 17.53 1.27
C LEU A 76 8.63 17.06 1.89
N GLU A 77 7.59 16.88 1.07
CA GLU A 77 6.28 16.43 1.55
C GLU A 77 6.25 14.91 1.77
N LEU A 78 7.14 14.17 1.10
CA LEU A 78 7.24 12.72 1.22
C LEU A 78 7.74 12.27 2.60
N THR A 79 7.05 11.31 3.20
CA THR A 79 7.53 10.63 4.40
C THR A 79 8.80 9.82 4.13
N ASP A 80 9.57 9.55 5.18
CA ASP A 80 10.81 8.76 5.07
C ASP A 80 10.53 7.37 4.46
N GLU A 81 9.42 6.73 4.86
CA GLU A 81 8.99 5.45 4.33
C GLU A 81 8.68 5.51 2.83
N GLU A 82 8.04 6.59 2.37
CA GLU A 82 7.66 6.75 0.98
C GLU A 82 8.89 7.00 0.09
N ILE A 83 9.86 7.80 0.57
CA ILE A 83 11.15 7.98 -0.09
C ILE A 83 11.85 6.64 -0.30
N ILE A 84 11.85 5.79 0.73
CA ILE A 84 12.43 4.43 0.68
C ILE A 84 11.66 3.55 -0.31
N ARG A 85 10.33 3.60 -0.27
CA ARG A 85 9.45 2.82 -1.15
C ARG A 85 9.68 3.17 -2.62
N ILE A 86 9.69 4.47 -2.96
CA ILE A 86 9.93 4.98 -4.31
C ILE A 86 11.32 4.59 -4.78
N TYR A 87 12.36 4.79 -3.95
CA TYR A 87 13.72 4.41 -4.31
C TYR A 87 13.86 2.90 -4.53
N GLY A 88 13.11 2.08 -3.79
CA GLY A 88 13.04 0.62 -4.00
C GLY A 88 12.62 0.23 -5.41
N LYS A 89 11.72 0.99 -6.05
CA LYS A 89 11.26 0.74 -7.43
C LYS A 89 12.39 0.90 -8.47
N ARG A 90 13.49 1.59 -8.14
CA ARG A 90 14.66 1.73 -9.02
C ARG A 90 15.26 0.38 -9.44
N TRP A 91 15.19 -0.63 -8.58
CA TRP A 91 15.71 -1.97 -8.90
C TRP A 91 15.03 -2.59 -10.12
N SER A 92 13.79 -2.21 -10.43
CA SER A 92 13.09 -2.68 -11.63
C SER A 92 13.84 -2.35 -12.92
N ILE A 93 14.65 -1.28 -12.96
CA ILE A 93 15.50 -0.95 -14.12
C ILE A 93 16.60 -2.01 -14.31
N GLU A 94 17.17 -2.53 -13.22
CA GLU A 94 18.19 -3.57 -13.28
C GLU A 94 17.58 -4.90 -13.76
N VAL A 95 16.38 -5.22 -13.30
CA VAL A 95 15.61 -6.38 -13.79
C VAL A 95 15.26 -6.21 -15.26
N PHE A 96 14.81 -5.03 -15.69
CA PHE A 96 14.56 -4.70 -17.09
C PHE A 96 15.78 -4.97 -17.96
N PHE A 97 16.94 -4.41 -17.62
CA PHE A 97 18.16 -4.61 -18.41
C PHE A 97 18.67 -6.06 -18.38
N LYS A 98 18.47 -6.77 -17.27
CA LYS A 98 18.76 -8.20 -17.21
C LYS A 98 17.87 -8.97 -18.18
N THR A 99 16.57 -8.70 -18.17
CA THR A 99 15.60 -9.40 -19.00
C THR A 99 15.82 -9.12 -20.49
N THR A 100 16.00 -7.85 -20.87
CA THR A 100 16.20 -7.48 -22.28
C THR A 100 17.48 -8.07 -22.86
N LYS A 101 18.57 -8.11 -22.09
CA LYS A 101 19.84 -8.72 -22.53
C LYS A 101 19.79 -10.24 -22.58
N SER A 102 19.21 -10.88 -21.56
CA SER A 102 19.26 -12.35 -21.42
C SER A 102 18.18 -13.06 -22.22
N PHE A 103 16.98 -12.49 -22.33
CA PHE A 103 15.82 -13.18 -22.91
C PHE A 103 15.32 -12.54 -24.20
N LEU A 104 15.55 -11.24 -24.39
CA LEU A 104 15.13 -10.51 -25.60
C LEU A 104 16.30 -10.15 -26.50
N ASN A 105 17.45 -10.81 -26.30
CA ASN A 105 18.63 -10.76 -27.16
C ASN A 105 19.11 -9.36 -27.56
N LEU A 106 18.93 -8.34 -26.71
CA LEU A 106 19.27 -6.94 -26.99
C LEU A 106 20.69 -6.75 -27.56
N ALA A 107 21.65 -7.55 -27.13
CA ALA A 107 23.05 -7.43 -27.54
C ALA A 107 23.47 -8.43 -28.64
N ARG A 108 22.67 -9.46 -28.93
CA ARG A 108 23.09 -10.61 -29.76
C ARG A 108 22.26 -10.81 -31.03
N GLU A 109 20.99 -10.42 -31.04
CA GLU A 109 20.06 -10.65 -32.16
C GLU A 109 20.46 -9.86 -33.42
N PHE A 110 21.02 -8.67 -33.25
CA PHE A 110 21.26 -7.74 -34.34
C PHE A 110 22.73 -7.29 -34.39
N GLN A 111 23.35 -7.45 -35.56
CA GLN A 111 24.76 -7.07 -35.84
C GLN A 111 24.86 -5.96 -36.90
N GLY A 112 23.81 -5.17 -37.08
CA GLY A 112 23.82 -4.03 -38.00
C GLY A 112 24.80 -2.95 -37.55
N ARG A 113 25.44 -2.30 -38.53
CA ARG A 113 26.48 -1.28 -38.29
C ARG A 113 25.96 0.16 -38.40
N THR A 114 24.73 0.35 -38.87
CA THR A 114 24.12 1.68 -39.04
C THR A 114 23.49 2.13 -37.73
N TYR A 115 23.70 3.39 -37.35
CA TYR A 115 23.15 3.95 -36.12
C TYR A 115 21.62 3.82 -36.06
N ASP A 116 20.91 4.19 -37.12
CA ASP A 116 19.44 4.11 -37.20
C ASP A 116 18.93 2.69 -36.96
N SER A 117 19.67 1.71 -37.47
CA SER A 117 19.33 0.30 -37.30
C SER A 117 19.53 -0.19 -35.86
N MET A 118 20.54 0.33 -35.15
CA MET A 118 20.76 0.06 -33.72
C MET A 118 19.67 0.69 -32.85
N VAL A 119 19.24 1.90 -33.19
CA VAL A 119 18.13 2.60 -32.51
C VAL A 119 16.83 1.81 -32.70
N ALA A 120 16.49 1.47 -33.95
CA ALA A 120 15.29 0.71 -34.27
C ALA A 120 15.25 -0.64 -33.53
N HIS A 121 16.35 -1.40 -33.56
CA HIS A 121 16.45 -2.67 -32.84
C HIS A 121 16.24 -2.50 -31.33
N THR A 122 16.91 -1.51 -30.70
CA THR A 122 16.77 -1.25 -29.27
C THR A 122 15.34 -0.90 -28.90
N THR A 123 14.68 -0.05 -29.68
CA THR A 123 13.28 0.32 -29.48
C THR A 123 12.36 -0.89 -29.59
N ILE A 124 12.53 -1.74 -30.61
CA ILE A 124 11.72 -2.95 -30.77
C ILE A 124 11.87 -3.88 -29.56
N VAL A 125 13.10 -4.11 -29.09
CA VAL A 125 13.35 -4.95 -27.91
C VAL A 125 12.70 -4.36 -26.66
N PHE A 126 12.72 -3.03 -26.49
CA PHE A 126 12.10 -2.37 -25.35
C PHE A 126 10.56 -2.45 -25.42
N CYS A 127 9.96 -2.25 -26.60
CA CYS A 127 8.53 -2.45 -26.81
C CYS A 127 8.11 -3.90 -26.50
N ARG A 128 8.87 -4.89 -26.97
CA ARG A 128 8.64 -6.31 -26.65
C ARG A 128 8.65 -6.55 -25.14
N TYR A 129 9.62 -5.98 -24.42
CA TYR A 129 9.63 -6.06 -22.96
C TYR A 129 8.37 -5.46 -22.32
N ILE A 130 7.96 -4.27 -22.76
CA ILE A 130 6.79 -3.58 -22.21
C ILE A 130 5.53 -4.42 -22.40
N MET A 131 5.32 -4.99 -23.59
CA MET A 131 4.17 -5.87 -23.86
C MET A 131 4.17 -7.09 -22.94
N LEU A 132 5.32 -7.76 -22.80
CA LEU A 132 5.44 -8.93 -21.91
C LEU A 132 5.28 -8.57 -20.43
N ALA A 133 5.79 -7.40 -20.01
CA ALA A 133 5.67 -6.93 -18.63
C ALA A 133 4.22 -6.57 -18.29
N LEU A 134 3.47 -6.01 -19.24
CA LEU A 134 2.04 -5.71 -19.11
C LEU A 134 1.24 -7.01 -18.97
N GLU A 135 1.41 -7.96 -19.90
CA GLU A 135 0.73 -9.27 -19.87
C GLU A 135 1.02 -10.04 -18.57
N ASN A 136 2.30 -10.07 -18.15
CA ASN A 136 2.69 -10.71 -16.90
C ASN A 136 2.11 -10.00 -15.67
N ARG A 137 1.81 -8.71 -15.75
CA ARG A 137 1.13 -7.97 -14.67
C ARG A 137 -0.35 -8.31 -14.66
N GLU A 138 -1.03 -8.26 -15.79
CA GLU A 138 -2.46 -8.58 -15.90
C GLU A 138 -2.76 -10.02 -15.45
N SER A 139 -1.92 -10.98 -15.81
CA SER A 139 -2.07 -12.38 -15.40
C SER A 139 -1.75 -12.65 -13.92
N LYS A 140 -1.06 -11.75 -13.20
CA LYS A 140 -0.59 -11.99 -11.81
C LYS A 140 -1.05 -10.96 -10.78
N ASP A 141 -1.65 -9.83 -11.17
CA ASP A 141 -2.07 -8.79 -10.24
C ASP A 141 -3.40 -9.20 -9.58
N PRO A 142 -3.43 -9.55 -8.27
CA PRO A 142 -4.66 -9.91 -7.58
C PRO A 142 -5.59 -8.71 -7.34
N ARG A 143 -5.25 -7.50 -7.80
CA ARG A 143 -6.14 -6.33 -7.69
C ARG A 143 -7.41 -6.46 -8.53
N THR A 144 -7.40 -7.26 -9.59
CA THR A 144 -8.62 -7.68 -10.30
C THR A 144 -9.55 -8.49 -9.39
N LEU A 145 -9.00 -9.22 -8.41
CA LEU A 145 -9.75 -9.88 -7.34
C LEU A 145 -10.16 -8.92 -6.21
N GLY A 146 -9.48 -7.79 -6.05
CA GLY A 146 -9.81 -6.78 -5.04
C GLY A 146 -11.12 -6.05 -5.37
N ASP A 147 -11.29 -5.60 -6.61
CA ASP A 147 -12.57 -5.02 -7.05
C ASP A 147 -13.68 -6.08 -7.04
N LEU A 148 -13.39 -7.31 -7.46
CA LEU A 148 -14.35 -8.41 -7.35
C LEU A 148 -14.74 -8.69 -5.88
N PHE A 149 -13.80 -8.59 -4.94
CA PHE A 149 -14.07 -8.71 -3.51
C PHE A 149 -14.95 -7.58 -2.99
N TYR A 150 -14.72 -6.31 -3.39
CA TYR A 150 -15.59 -5.19 -3.00
C TYR A 150 -17.00 -5.30 -3.59
N VAL A 151 -17.11 -5.69 -4.87
CA VAL A 151 -18.41 -5.96 -5.52
C VAL A 151 -19.12 -7.13 -4.83
N CYS A 152 -18.40 -8.21 -4.50
CA CYS A 152 -18.95 -9.31 -3.72
C CYS A 152 -19.37 -8.87 -2.31
N CYS A 153 -18.63 -7.99 -1.63
CA CYS A 153 -18.99 -7.46 -0.31
C CYS A 153 -20.18 -6.50 -0.36
N ASP A 154 -20.32 -5.71 -1.42
CA ASP A 154 -21.49 -4.82 -1.64
C ASP A 154 -22.75 -5.64 -1.98
N GLU A 155 -22.63 -6.71 -2.78
CA GLU A 155 -23.71 -7.66 -3.05
C GLU A 155 -24.04 -8.52 -1.81
N LEU A 156 -23.04 -8.81 -0.96
CA LEU A 156 -23.21 -9.43 0.35
C LEU A 156 -23.58 -8.40 1.44
N GLN A 157 -24.30 -7.32 1.12
CA GLN A 157 -24.90 -6.48 2.15
C GLN A 157 -25.67 -7.38 3.12
N ASP A 158 -25.08 -7.55 4.31
CA ASP A 158 -25.58 -8.41 5.37
C ASP A 158 -27.03 -8.04 5.64
N ILE A 159 -27.91 -9.06 5.67
CA ILE A 159 -29.24 -8.95 6.27
C ILE A 159 -29.03 -8.23 7.61
N SER A 160 -29.68 -7.08 7.78
CA SER A 160 -29.47 -6.29 8.99
C SER A 160 -29.82 -7.15 10.20
N PHE A 161 -29.15 -6.93 11.34
CA PHE A 161 -29.43 -7.68 12.56
C PHE A 161 -30.92 -7.71 12.92
N ALA A 162 -31.65 -6.63 12.61
CA ALA A 162 -33.09 -6.53 12.78
C ALA A 162 -33.86 -7.52 11.87
N GLU A 163 -33.53 -7.58 10.58
CA GLU A 163 -34.17 -8.49 9.62
C GLU A 163 -33.85 -9.96 9.94
N ALA A 164 -32.60 -10.27 10.30
CA ALA A 164 -32.20 -11.63 10.70
C ALA A 164 -32.96 -12.07 11.96
N PHE A 165 -33.10 -11.17 12.93
CA PHE A 165 -33.85 -11.42 14.16
C PHE A 165 -35.36 -11.61 13.89
N GLN A 166 -35.96 -10.79 13.02
CA GLN A 166 -37.35 -10.96 12.59
C GLN A 166 -37.57 -12.30 11.88
N LEU A 167 -36.64 -12.72 11.02
CA LEU A 167 -36.73 -13.99 10.31
C LEU A 167 -36.65 -15.17 11.28
N LEU A 168 -35.77 -15.11 12.28
CA LEU A 168 -35.69 -16.12 13.35
C LEU A 168 -36.99 -16.20 14.15
N LEU A 169 -37.59 -15.05 14.52
CA LEU A 169 -38.87 -15.02 15.23
C LEU A 169 -40.01 -15.58 14.37
N ALA A 170 -40.04 -15.27 13.07
CA ALA A 170 -41.03 -15.83 12.14
C ALA A 170 -40.90 -17.35 12.00
N MET A 171 -39.67 -17.86 11.90
CA MET A 171 -39.39 -19.30 11.86
C MET A 171 -39.78 -20.00 13.16
N LEU A 172 -39.49 -19.39 14.30
CA LEU A 172 -39.92 -19.91 15.61
C LEU A 172 -41.44 -19.96 15.70
N LYS A 173 -42.14 -18.87 15.35
CA LYS A 173 -43.61 -18.79 15.28
C LYS A 173 -44.20 -19.92 14.41
N ASN A 174 -43.66 -20.13 13.22
CA ASN A 174 -44.13 -21.19 12.32
C ASN A 174 -43.87 -22.60 12.86
N THR A 175 -42.77 -22.81 13.57
CA THR A 175 -42.45 -24.10 14.20
C THR A 175 -43.36 -24.37 15.39
N LEU A 176 -43.59 -23.39 16.26
CA LEU A 176 -44.51 -23.51 17.40
C LEU A 176 -45.94 -23.77 16.94
N ARG A 177 -46.41 -23.09 15.88
CA ARG A 177 -47.72 -23.38 15.27
C ARG A 177 -47.85 -24.85 14.84
N LYS A 178 -46.81 -25.40 14.20
CA LYS A 178 -46.81 -26.79 13.71
C LYS A 178 -46.82 -27.83 14.84
N PHE A 179 -46.07 -27.60 15.91
CA PHE A 179 -45.89 -28.60 16.97
C PHE A 179 -46.88 -28.47 18.14
N LEU A 180 -47.40 -27.27 18.41
CA LEU A 180 -48.17 -26.99 19.63
C LEU A 180 -49.62 -26.57 19.37
N ALA A 181 -50.07 -26.49 18.10
CA ALA A 181 -51.44 -26.11 17.71
C ALA A 181 -51.99 -24.86 18.43
N ILE A 182 -51.12 -23.88 18.69
CA ILE A 182 -51.44 -22.66 19.46
C ILE A 182 -52.22 -21.69 18.57
N THR A 183 -53.26 -21.05 19.12
CA THR A 183 -54.00 -19.96 18.49
C THR A 183 -53.15 -18.71 18.30
N ASP A 184 -53.40 -17.96 17.23
CA ASP A 184 -52.59 -16.80 16.86
C ASP A 184 -52.53 -15.70 17.93
N GLY A 185 -53.61 -15.52 18.71
CA GLY A 185 -53.65 -14.58 19.82
C GLY A 185 -52.66 -14.92 20.93
N ALA A 186 -52.64 -16.18 21.39
CA ALA A 186 -51.73 -16.64 22.44
C ALA A 186 -50.26 -16.60 21.99
N LEU A 187 -50.02 -16.82 20.69
CA LEU A 187 -48.67 -16.78 20.14
C LEU A 187 -48.14 -15.35 19.99
N GLN A 188 -48.99 -14.39 19.63
CA GLN A 188 -48.63 -12.97 19.63
C GLN A 188 -48.32 -12.47 21.05
N GLU A 189 -49.11 -12.90 22.04
CA GLU A 189 -48.87 -12.57 23.44
C GLU A 189 -47.52 -13.11 23.94
N LEU A 190 -47.18 -14.35 23.57
CA LEU A 190 -45.89 -14.95 23.89
C LEU A 190 -44.71 -14.19 23.25
N VAL A 191 -44.83 -13.82 21.97
CA VAL A 191 -43.79 -13.05 21.26
C VAL A 191 -43.63 -11.66 21.86
N ASN A 192 -44.73 -10.99 22.21
CA ASN A 192 -44.70 -9.68 22.86
C ASN A 192 -44.08 -9.74 24.25
N ASN A 193 -44.37 -10.78 25.04
CA ASN A 193 -43.74 -11.02 26.33
C ASN A 193 -42.24 -11.34 26.19
N PHE A 194 -41.85 -12.09 25.16
CA PHE A 194 -40.45 -12.33 24.87
C PHE A 194 -39.71 -11.02 24.53
N ILE A 195 -40.29 -10.18 23.67
CA ILE A 195 -39.73 -8.87 23.30
C ILE A 195 -39.68 -7.95 24.52
N SER A 196 -40.67 -7.96 25.41
CA SER A 196 -40.68 -7.14 26.62
C SER A 196 -39.60 -7.55 27.62
N CYS A 197 -39.20 -8.83 27.65
CA CYS A 197 -38.07 -9.33 28.45
C CYS A 197 -36.69 -9.03 27.85
N LEU A 198 -36.59 -8.51 26.62
CA LEU A 198 -35.29 -8.21 26.01
C LEU A 198 -34.58 -7.04 26.73
N PRO A 199 -33.24 -7.11 26.88
CA PRO A 199 -32.42 -6.00 27.36
C PRO A 199 -32.62 -4.70 26.58
N SER A 200 -32.54 -3.56 27.26
CA SER A 200 -32.76 -2.21 26.69
C SER A 200 -31.84 -1.90 25.50
N PHE A 201 -30.60 -2.37 25.52
CA PHE A 201 -29.66 -2.24 24.40
C PHE A 201 -30.15 -2.94 23.12
N LEU A 202 -30.80 -4.10 23.22
CA LEU A 202 -31.35 -4.81 22.06
C LEU A 202 -32.63 -4.14 21.54
N LYS A 203 -33.50 -3.65 22.43
CA LYS A 203 -34.72 -2.91 22.04
C LYS A 203 -34.40 -1.64 21.24
N GLY A 204 -33.38 -0.89 21.66
CA GLY A 204 -32.93 0.32 20.95
C GLY A 204 -32.33 0.05 19.56
N ARG A 205 -31.78 -1.16 19.34
CA ARG A 205 -31.15 -1.57 18.07
C ARG A 205 -32.13 -2.21 17.09
N LEU A 206 -33.19 -2.85 17.58
CA LEU A 206 -34.11 -3.63 16.77
C LEU A 206 -35.26 -2.82 16.13
N LYS A 207 -35.45 -1.53 16.52
CA LYS A 207 -36.55 -0.66 16.03
C LYS A 207 -37.85 -1.42 15.76
N LEU A 208 -38.27 -2.28 16.69
CA LEU A 208 -39.42 -3.15 16.51
C LEU A 208 -40.68 -2.26 16.51
N SER A 209 -41.20 -1.91 15.33
CA SER A 209 -42.59 -1.51 15.21
C SER A 209 -43.44 -2.73 15.57
N PRO A 210 -44.54 -2.57 16.33
CA PRO A 210 -45.51 -3.65 16.46
C PRO A 210 -45.88 -4.05 15.03
N CYS A 211 -45.76 -5.33 14.71
CA CYS A 211 -46.21 -5.86 13.43
C CYS A 211 -47.74 -5.67 13.37
N GLU A 212 -48.19 -4.52 12.90
CA GLU A 212 -49.56 -4.35 12.43
C GLU A 212 -49.71 -5.16 11.13
N SER A 213 -50.90 -5.74 11.01
CA SER A 213 -51.25 -6.82 10.07
C SER A 213 -51.21 -6.42 8.61
#